data_AF-A0A8K0NEF0-F1
#
_entry.id   AF-A0A8K0NEF0-F1
#
_cell.length_a   1.000
_cell.length_b   1.000
_cell.length_c   1.000
_cell.angle_alpha   90.00
_cell.angle_beta   90.00
_cell.angle_gamma   90.00
#
_symmetry.space_group_name_H-M   'P 1'
#
loop_
_entity.id
_entity.type
_entity.pdbx_description
1 polymer ?
#
loop_
_entity_poly.entity_id
_entity_poly.type
_entity_poly.pdbx_seq_one_letter_code
_entity_poly.pdbx_strand_id
1 'polypeptide(L)'
;MQLPTFWRSWMYWLSPFHYLLEGFLGAAIHDQPFECADKELARFRPPPGLSCDEYTRSTVEQAGGYVRQGVDGLCEFCQYATGDEFGRGFSVYYAHIWRDFGIFCGFIVFNYAVVYVATWMRFRGRNVVARLFKSKRRG
;
A
#
# COMPACT_ATOMS: atom_id res chain seq x y z
N MET A 1 6.24 9.45 -11.65
CA MET A 1 5.55 9.25 -12.96
C MET A 1 4.59 10.39 -13.21
N GLN A 2 4.66 11.03 -14.37
CA GLN A 2 3.82 12.18 -14.75
C GLN A 2 2.60 11.67 -15.52
N LEU A 3 1.53 11.35 -14.80
CA LEU A 3 0.25 10.97 -15.42
C LEU A 3 -0.55 12.23 -15.79
N PRO A 4 -1.29 12.24 -16.91
CA PRO A 4 -2.22 13.31 -17.25
C PRO A 4 -3.17 13.61 -16.09
N THR A 5 -3.46 14.88 -15.85
CA THR A 5 -4.22 15.36 -14.67
C THR A 5 -5.58 14.69 -14.49
N PHE A 6 -6.26 14.36 -15.60
CA PHE A 6 -7.51 13.62 -15.59
C PHE A 6 -7.37 12.27 -14.87
N TRP A 7 -6.41 11.43 -15.31
CA TRP A 7 -6.22 10.07 -14.81
C TRP A 7 -5.62 10.01 -13.40
N ARG A 8 -4.97 11.07 -12.94
CA ARG A 8 -4.22 11.07 -11.68
C ARG A 8 -5.09 10.80 -10.45
N SER A 9 -6.33 11.30 -10.43
CA SER A 9 -7.17 11.24 -9.23
C SER A 9 -7.93 9.91 -9.07
N TRP A 10 -8.32 9.24 -10.16
CA TRP A 10 -9.12 8.02 -10.06
C TRP A 10 -8.32 6.75 -10.35
N MET A 11 -7.26 6.82 -11.15
CA MET A 11 -6.55 5.62 -11.60
C MET A 11 -5.81 4.93 -10.44
N TYR A 12 -5.47 5.69 -9.40
CA TYR A 12 -4.99 5.18 -8.11
C TYR A 12 -5.96 4.17 -7.49
N TRP A 13 -7.25 4.52 -7.43
CA TRP A 13 -8.32 3.68 -6.87
C TRP A 13 -8.77 2.53 -7.78
N LEU A 14 -8.38 2.57 -9.06
CA LEU A 14 -8.73 1.56 -10.07
C LEU A 14 -7.65 0.48 -10.19
N SER A 15 -6.48 0.67 -9.56
CA SER A 15 -5.41 -0.32 -9.53
C SER A 15 -5.65 -1.31 -8.39
N PRO A 16 -6.02 -2.59 -8.67
CA PRO A 16 -6.16 -3.60 -7.62
C PRO A 16 -4.83 -3.86 -6.88
N PHE A 17 -3.70 -3.52 -7.51
CA PHE A 17 -2.38 -3.64 -6.92
C PHE A 17 -2.18 -2.70 -5.73
N HIS A 18 -2.84 -1.54 -5.71
CA HIS A 18 -2.76 -0.62 -4.57
C HIS A 18 -3.41 -1.22 -3.31
N TYR A 19 -4.64 -1.72 -3.42
CA TYR A 19 -5.32 -2.39 -2.29
C TYR A 19 -4.62 -3.66 -1.84
N LEU A 20 -4.05 -4.43 -2.79
CA LEU A 20 -3.24 -5.60 -2.47
C LEU A 20 -1.99 -5.21 -1.68
N LEU A 21 -1.25 -4.19 -2.13
CA LEU A 21 -0.06 -3.71 -1.42
C LEU A 21 -0.41 -3.16 -0.05
N GLU A 22 -1.46 -2.34 0.08
CA GLU A 22 -1.88 -1.77 1.36
C GLU A 22 -2.28 -2.85 2.36
N GLY A 23 -3.11 -3.82 1.94
CA GLY A 23 -3.52 -4.94 2.79
C GLY A 23 -2.38 -5.91 3.13
N PHE A 24 -1.54 -6.26 2.15
CA PHE A 24 -0.43 -7.20 2.35
C PHE A 24 0.70 -6.59 3.17
N LEU A 25 1.13 -5.37 2.82
CA LEU A 25 2.20 -4.68 3.54
C LEU A 25 1.75 -4.37 4.97
N GLY A 26 0.51 -3.89 5.16
CA GLY A 26 -0.06 -3.64 6.48
C GLY A 26 -0.11 -4.91 7.34
N ALA A 27 -0.50 -6.05 6.79
CA ALA A 27 -0.51 -7.32 7.52
C ALA A 27 0.90 -7.86 7.82
N ALA A 28 1.87 -7.62 6.93
CA ALA A 28 3.24 -8.13 7.06
C ALA A 28 4.09 -7.36 8.10
N ILE A 29 3.85 -6.06 8.24
CA ILE A 29 4.63 -5.19 9.17
C ILE A 29 3.92 -4.96 10.51
N HIS A 30 2.65 -5.36 10.64
CA HIS A 30 1.90 -5.15 11.86
C HIS A 30 2.58 -5.83 13.06
N ASP A 31 2.67 -5.09 14.17
CA ASP A 31 3.27 -5.56 15.43
C ASP A 31 4.72 -6.06 15.35
N GLN A 32 5.46 -5.75 14.27
CA GLN A 32 6.89 -6.07 14.23
C GLN A 32 7.75 -4.97 14.89
N PRO A 33 8.54 -5.30 15.93
CA PRO A 33 9.59 -4.41 16.41
C PRO A 33 10.64 -4.18 15.32
N PHE A 34 10.90 -2.91 15.01
CA PHE A 34 11.87 -2.54 13.98
C PHE A 34 13.22 -2.25 14.66
N GLU A 35 14.25 -3.04 14.36
CA GLU A 35 15.62 -2.73 14.76
C GLU A 35 16.43 -2.24 13.56
N CYS A 36 16.79 -0.95 13.57
CA CYS A 36 17.65 -0.38 12.54
C CYS A 36 19.03 -1.06 12.53
N ALA A 37 19.51 -1.39 11.32
CA ALA A 37 20.89 -1.80 11.13
C ALA A 37 21.86 -0.61 11.25
N ASP A 38 23.14 -0.86 11.53
CA ASP A 38 24.16 0.20 11.74
C ASP A 38 24.26 1.23 10.62
N LYS A 39 23.93 0.83 9.38
CA LYS A 39 23.94 1.67 8.17
C LYS A 39 22.70 2.55 8.02
N GLU A 40 21.61 2.23 8.72
CA GLU A 40 20.32 2.94 8.68
C GLU A 40 20.19 3.94 9.83
N LEU A 41 21.07 3.84 10.83
CA LEU A 41 21.16 4.78 11.92
C LEU A 41 21.72 6.12 11.42
N ALA A 42 20.95 7.19 11.65
CA ALA A 42 21.41 8.55 11.42
C ALA A 42 22.36 8.94 12.56
N ARG A 43 23.64 9.14 12.23
CA ARG A 43 24.68 9.53 13.20
C ARG A 43 24.86 11.04 13.20
N PHE A 44 24.71 11.68 14.36
CA PHE A 44 24.93 13.10 14.51
C PHE A 44 25.48 13.41 15.91
N ARG A 45 26.04 14.62 16.07
CA ARG A 45 26.47 15.13 17.38
C ARG A 45 25.41 16.09 17.93
N PRO A 46 25.04 15.97 19.21
CA PRO A 46 24.10 16.89 19.80
C PRO A 46 24.76 18.27 19.99
N PRO A 47 23.97 19.36 20.01
CA PRO A 47 24.48 20.69 20.37
C PRO A 47 25.11 20.67 21.78
N PRO A 48 26.12 21.53 22.06
CA PRO A 48 26.76 21.58 23.36
C PRO A 48 25.75 21.94 24.47
N GLY A 49 25.65 21.08 25.48
CA GLY A 49 24.77 21.28 26.64
C GLY A 49 23.43 20.52 26.59
N LEU A 50 23.11 19.82 25.49
CA LEU A 50 21.95 18.92 25.42
C LEU A 50 22.38 17.45 25.31
N SER A 51 21.60 16.57 25.92
CA SER A 51 21.72 15.13 25.69
C SER A 51 21.09 14.72 24.35
N CYS A 52 21.52 13.58 23.79
CA CYS A 52 20.94 13.01 22.56
C CYS A 52 19.42 12.87 22.65
N ASP A 53 18.93 12.45 23.81
CA ASP A 53 17.52 12.23 24.08
C ASP A 53 16.74 13.55 24.09
N GLU A 54 17.23 14.57 24.80
CA GLU A 54 16.57 15.88 24.87
C GLU A 54 16.48 16.56 23.50
N TYR A 55 17.53 16.46 22.68
CA TYR A 55 17.53 17.05 21.33
C TYR A 55 16.57 16.32 20.38
N THR A 56 16.46 15.00 20.51
CA THR A 56 15.61 14.20 19.61
C THR A 56 14.18 14.04 20.09
N ARG A 57 13.88 14.34 21.36
CA ARG A 57 12.56 14.13 21.97
C ARG A 57 11.42 14.73 21.15
N SER A 58 11.53 15.98 20.71
CA SER A 58 10.50 16.62 19.90
C SER A 58 10.30 15.95 18.54
N THR A 59 11.38 15.41 17.97
CA THR A 59 11.37 14.70 16.69
C THR A 59 10.77 13.31 16.85
N VAL A 60 11.14 12.60 17.93
CA VAL A 60 10.58 11.28 18.27
C VAL A 60 9.08 11.39 18.56
N GLU A 61 8.64 12.42 19.27
CA GLU A 61 7.22 12.66 19.55
C GLU A 61 6.40 12.94 18.28
N GLN A 62 6.99 13.60 17.28
CA GLN A 62 6.29 13.98 16.05
C GLN A 62 6.36 12.91 14.95
N ALA A 63 7.52 12.29 14.77
CA ALA A 63 7.82 11.39 13.66
C ALA A 63 7.90 9.91 14.08
N GLY A 64 7.97 9.61 15.38
CA GLY A 64 8.25 8.27 15.89
C GLY A 64 9.74 7.94 15.94
N GLY A 65 10.05 6.66 16.10
CA GLY A 65 11.43 6.19 16.17
C GLY A 65 12.04 6.15 17.57
N TYR A 66 13.35 5.88 17.62
CA TYR A 66 14.10 5.80 18.88
C TYR A 66 15.54 6.26 18.70
N VAL A 67 16.16 6.68 19.80
CA VAL A 67 17.57 7.09 19.83
C VAL A 67 18.39 6.10 20.67
N ARG A 68 19.61 5.82 20.24
CA ARG A 68 20.63 5.07 21.00
C ARG A 68 21.91 5.91 21.09
N GLN A 69 22.68 5.69 22.15
CA GLN A 69 24.01 6.28 22.27
C GLN A 69 25.03 5.38 21.56
N GLY A 70 25.66 5.92 20.53
CA GLY A 70 26.70 5.23 19.78
C GLY A 70 28.08 5.40 20.42
N VAL A 71 29.07 4.76 19.80
CA VAL A 71 30.48 4.86 20.20
C VAL A 71 31.00 6.28 19.90
N ASP A 72 31.89 6.81 20.76
CA ASP A 72 32.50 8.16 20.65
C ASP A 72 31.57 9.37 20.88
N GLY A 73 30.46 9.18 21.61
CA GLY A 73 29.54 10.26 21.95
C GLY A 73 28.72 10.78 20.76
N LEU A 74 28.64 9.99 19.69
CA LEU A 74 27.68 10.21 18.61
C LEU A 74 26.30 9.66 19.01
N CYS A 75 25.25 10.43 18.70
CA CYS A 75 23.87 9.97 18.83
C CYS A 75 23.49 9.19 17.56
N GLU A 76 22.81 8.06 17.75
CA GLU A 76 22.31 7.22 16.68
C GLU A 76 20.78 7.25 16.70
N PHE A 77 20.16 7.82 15.67
CA PHE A 77 18.72 7.91 15.56
C PHE A 77 18.16 6.93 14.53
N CYS A 78 17.15 6.17 14.93
CA CYS A 78 16.37 5.29 14.07
C CYS A 78 15.00 5.92 13.81
N GLN A 79 14.64 6.06 12.54
CA GLN A 79 13.42 6.76 12.11
C GLN A 79 12.12 5.99 12.45
N TYR A 80 12.18 4.67 12.64
CA TYR A 80 11.01 3.83 12.89
C TYR A 80 11.28 2.90 14.07
N ALA A 81 10.40 2.89 15.07
CA ALA A 81 10.48 1.98 16.21
C ALA A 81 9.61 0.72 16.00
N THR A 82 8.55 0.85 15.21
CA THR A 82 7.60 -0.24 14.93
C THR A 82 7.23 -0.28 13.45
N GLY A 83 6.85 -1.45 12.96
CA GLY A 83 6.32 -1.59 11.59
C GLY A 83 5.05 -0.78 11.36
N ASP A 84 4.27 -0.50 12.41
CA ASP A 84 3.11 0.40 12.32
C ASP A 84 3.52 1.86 12.05
N GLU A 85 4.62 2.36 12.62
CA GLU A 85 5.17 3.69 12.30
C GLU A 85 5.67 3.77 10.85
N PHE A 86 6.30 2.70 10.36
CA PHE A 86 6.67 2.57 8.95
C PHE A 86 5.44 2.59 8.04
N GLY A 87 4.38 1.86 8.40
CA GLY A 87 3.10 1.81 7.67
C GLY A 87 2.39 3.16 7.58
N ARG A 88 2.47 4.00 8.62
CA ARG A 88 1.91 5.37 8.60
C ARG A 88 2.52 6.23 7.49
N GLY A 89 3.81 6.06 7.19
CA GLY A 89 4.47 6.76 6.08
C GLY A 89 3.88 6.44 4.71
N PHE A 90 3.29 5.24 4.56
CA PHE A 90 2.60 4.79 3.35
C PHE A 90 1.09 5.02 3.39
N SER A 91 0.57 5.72 4.40
CA SER A 91 -0.87 5.86 4.67
C SER A 91 -1.60 4.52 4.84
N VAL A 92 -0.87 3.46 5.22
CA VAL A 92 -1.42 2.13 5.46
C VAL A 92 -1.90 2.09 6.90
N TYR A 93 -3.21 2.09 7.11
CA TYR A 93 -3.79 1.96 8.44
C TYR A 93 -4.34 0.55 8.62
N TYR A 94 -3.94 -0.13 9.70
CA TYR A 94 -4.41 -1.48 10.03
C TYR A 94 -5.95 -1.60 10.01
N ALA A 95 -6.65 -0.54 10.42
CA ALA A 95 -8.11 -0.46 10.43
C ALA A 95 -8.76 -0.59 9.03
N HIS A 96 -8.01 -0.39 7.95
CA HIS A 96 -8.53 -0.42 6.57
C HIS A 96 -8.23 -1.73 5.84
N ILE A 97 -7.37 -2.61 6.38
CA ILE A 97 -6.95 -3.87 5.74
C ILE A 97 -8.14 -4.71 5.28
N TRP A 98 -9.15 -4.90 6.13
CA TRP A 98 -10.32 -5.72 5.80
C TRP A 98 -11.22 -5.11 4.73
N ARG A 99 -11.30 -3.77 4.68
CA ARG A 99 -12.05 -3.06 3.62
C ARG A 99 -11.35 -3.23 2.28
N ASP A 100 -10.03 -3.00 2.28
CA ASP A 100 -9.24 -3.00 1.06
C ASP A 100 -9.09 -4.43 0.51
N PHE A 101 -8.96 -5.43 1.38
CA PHE A 101 -9.07 -6.85 1.03
C PHE A 101 -10.43 -7.20 0.43
N GLY A 102 -11.52 -6.70 1.02
CA GLY A 102 -12.87 -6.88 0.48
C GLY A 102 -13.05 -6.30 -0.92
N ILE A 103 -12.54 -5.09 -1.17
CA ILE A 103 -12.56 -4.44 -2.49
C ILE A 103 -11.77 -5.28 -3.50
N PHE A 104 -10.58 -5.75 -3.11
CA PHE A 104 -9.75 -6.61 -3.96
C PHE A 104 -10.46 -7.93 -4.32
N CYS A 105 -11.07 -8.61 -3.34
CA CYS A 105 -11.89 -9.79 -3.60
C CYS A 105 -13.08 -9.49 -4.53
N GLY A 106 -13.72 -8.32 -4.38
CA GLY A 106 -14.76 -7.85 -5.29
C GLY A 106 -14.28 -7.71 -6.73
N PHE A 107 -13.08 -7.14 -6.94
CA PHE A 107 -12.45 -7.07 -8.26
C PHE A 107 -12.19 -8.45 -8.86
N ILE A 108 -11.74 -9.42 -8.07
CA ILE A 108 -11.53 -10.81 -8.52
C ILE A 108 -12.85 -11.40 -9.01
N VAL A 109 -13.90 -11.33 -8.19
CA VAL A 109 -15.23 -11.88 -8.53
C VAL A 109 -15.79 -11.21 -9.78
N PHE A 110 -15.67 -9.88 -9.90
CA PHE A 110 -16.10 -9.15 -11.08
C PHE A 110 -15.37 -9.62 -12.35
N ASN A 111 -14.04 -9.76 -12.30
CA ASN A 111 -13.27 -10.24 -13.45
C ASN A 111 -13.65 -11.68 -13.84
N TYR A 112 -13.84 -12.57 -12.87
CA TYR A 112 -14.34 -13.93 -13.11
C TYR A 112 -15.73 -13.93 -13.75
N ALA A 113 -16.65 -13.08 -13.26
CA ALA A 113 -17.98 -12.94 -13.82
C ALA A 113 -17.93 -12.45 -15.27
N VAL A 114 -17.11 -11.45 -15.58
CA VAL A 114 -16.91 -10.94 -16.95
C VAL A 114 -16.39 -12.04 -17.88
N VAL A 115 -15.37 -12.80 -17.46
CA VAL A 115 -14.82 -13.91 -18.25
C VAL A 115 -15.85 -15.01 -18.48
N TYR A 116 -16.62 -15.34 -17.44
CA TYR A 116 -17.67 -16.36 -17.53
C TYR A 116 -18.80 -15.94 -18.46
N VAL A 117 -19.28 -14.69 -18.33
CA VAL A 117 -20.31 -14.10 -19.20
C VAL A 117 -19.81 -13.99 -20.65
N ALA A 118 -18.57 -13.55 -20.87
CA ALA A 118 -17.97 -13.48 -22.19
C ALA A 118 -17.83 -14.86 -22.83
N THR A 119 -17.39 -15.86 -22.07
CA THR A 119 -17.28 -17.25 -22.53
C THR A 119 -18.66 -17.84 -22.84
N TRP A 120 -19.65 -17.62 -21.97
CA TRP A 120 -21.04 -18.02 -22.20
C TRP A 120 -21.63 -17.36 -23.46
N MET A 121 -21.40 -16.05 -23.66
CA MET A 121 -21.77 -15.36 -24.89
C MET A 121 -21.01 -15.90 -26.10
N ARG A 122 -19.76 -16.32 -25.99
CA ARG A 122 -19.03 -16.89 -27.13
C ARG A 122 -19.57 -18.26 -27.54
N PHE A 123 -19.87 -19.12 -26.57
CA PHE A 123 -20.41 -20.46 -26.82
C PHE A 123 -21.89 -20.46 -27.19
N ARG A 124 -22.73 -19.65 -26.52
CA ARG A 124 -24.17 -19.57 -26.74
C ARG A 124 -24.55 -18.50 -27.77
N GLY A 125 -23.81 -17.40 -27.82
CA GLY A 125 -23.99 -16.31 -28.77
C GLY A 125 -23.60 -16.67 -30.20
N ARG A 126 -22.75 -17.68 -30.46
CA ARG A 126 -22.64 -18.23 -31.83
C ARG A 126 -24.00 -18.72 -32.37
N ASN A 127 -24.85 -19.29 -31.52
CA ASN A 127 -26.18 -19.75 -31.90
C ASN A 127 -27.22 -18.63 -31.91
N VAL A 128 -27.12 -17.64 -31.00
CA VAL A 128 -28.05 -16.49 -30.93
C VAL A 128 -27.73 -15.44 -32.00
N VAL A 129 -26.46 -15.10 -32.22
CA VAL A 129 -26.00 -14.22 -33.30
C VAL A 129 -26.27 -14.87 -34.66
N ALA A 130 -26.01 -16.18 -34.83
CA ALA A 130 -26.43 -16.87 -36.06
C ALA A 130 -27.96 -16.84 -36.25
N ARG A 131 -28.76 -16.99 -35.19
CA ARG A 131 -30.24 -16.83 -35.26
C ARG A 131 -30.66 -15.40 -35.63
N LEU A 132 -30.05 -14.39 -35.02
CA LEU A 132 -30.35 -12.97 -35.29
C LEU A 132 -29.94 -12.56 -36.71
N PHE A 133 -28.75 -12.96 -37.18
CA PHE A 133 -28.32 -12.75 -38.56
C PHE A 133 -29.19 -13.51 -39.57
N LYS A 134 -29.66 -14.73 -39.23
CA LYS A 134 -30.58 -15.50 -40.09
C LYS A 134 -31.99 -14.89 -40.13
N SER A 135 -32.44 -14.26 -39.03
CA SER A 135 -33.69 -13.48 -38.98
C SER A 135 -33.59 -12.20 -39.80
N LYS A 136 -32.46 -11.50 -39.76
CA LYS A 136 -32.23 -10.26 -40.52
C LYS A 136 -32.08 -10.47 -42.04
N ARG A 137 -31.79 -11.69 -42.50
CA ARG A 137 -31.75 -12.05 -43.94
C ARG A 137 -33.10 -12.46 -44.53
N ARG A 138 -34.15 -12.59 -43.71
CA ARG A 138 -35.49 -13.08 -44.12
C ARG A 138 -36.55 -11.98 -44.22
N GLY A 139 -36.21 -10.73 -43.88
CA GLY A 139 -36.98 -9.53 -44.22
C GLY A 139 -36.16 -8.68 -45.15
#